data_AF-A0A835GHT2-F1
#
_entry.id   AF-A0A835GHT2-F1
#
_cell.length_a   1.000
_cell.length_b   1.000
_cell.length_c   1.000
_cell.angle_alpha   90.00
_cell.angle_beta   90.00
_cell.angle_gamma   90.00
#
_symmetry.space_group_name_H-M   'P 1'
#
loop_
_entity.id
_entity.type
_entity.pdbx_description
1 polymer ?
#
loop_
_entity_poly.entity_id
_entity_poly.type
_entity_poly.pdbx_seq_one_letter_code
_entity_poly.pdbx_strand_id
1 'polypeptide(L)'
;YNSEPVVVSLQRDYRSWWTTFPAVTACFLDRVQPDKAREVVEDTWNVTEESDPEKYQYYYEFIELIADVSFRENLQNFWKYQNDDTVKGIDLLDLALTVHPSSVLQVIVSNNDHEVHWNPVMTEVGMCLTFNSLYAEFQHMLQEVDWTPFDLLQCHYHSGRCSVRIDSMNNAVRYFIHSPYEISTAISNPTGEVLPGEELIIDYKVVEIQASPSVKTLRPEQRRCKYPDEWISDSIRAYSFSLCQMHCRSRMAVMFCGCRPYFHVK
;
A
#
# COMPACT_ATOMS: atom_id res chain seq x y z
N TYR A 1 34.95 -23.16 14.14
CA TYR A 1 33.78 -23.43 15.00
C TYR A 1 32.57 -22.78 14.29
N ASN A 2 32.18 -23.31 13.13
CA ASN A 2 31.47 -22.52 12.09
C ASN A 2 30.15 -23.16 11.60
N SER A 3 29.40 -23.82 12.46
CA SER A 3 28.03 -24.23 12.14
C SER A 3 27.30 -24.57 13.43
N GLU A 4 26.65 -23.58 14.06
CA GLU A 4 25.63 -23.91 15.04
C GLU A 4 24.47 -24.60 14.32
N PRO A 5 24.01 -25.77 14.79
CA PRO A 5 22.91 -26.47 14.16
C PRO A 5 21.61 -25.68 14.33
N VAL A 6 20.89 -25.45 13.22
CA VAL A 6 19.54 -24.88 13.27
C VAL A 6 18.58 -25.98 13.71
N VAL A 7 17.97 -25.80 14.88
CA VAL A 7 16.91 -26.66 15.39
C VAL A 7 15.57 -26.00 15.11
N VAL A 8 14.71 -26.65 14.32
CA VAL A 8 13.33 -26.22 14.11
C VAL A 8 12.43 -27.08 14.98
N SER A 9 11.76 -26.45 15.95
CA SER A 9 10.74 -27.11 16.77
C SER A 9 9.34 -26.66 16.36
N LEU A 10 8.43 -27.61 16.17
CA LEU A 10 7.02 -27.33 15.93
C LEU A 10 6.29 -27.27 17.27
N GLN A 11 5.78 -26.09 17.65
CA GLN A 11 4.86 -25.95 18.77
C GLN A 11 3.41 -25.96 18.25
N ARG A 12 2.54 -26.70 18.94
CA ARG A 12 1.11 -26.84 18.63
C ARG A 12 0.23 -26.42 19.80
N ASP A 13 0.68 -25.44 20.59
CA ASP A 13 -0.17 -24.89 21.64
C ASP A 13 -1.20 -23.95 21.02
N TYR A 14 -2.36 -24.50 20.70
CA TYR A 14 -3.44 -23.77 20.06
C TYR A 14 -4.43 -23.15 21.08
N ARG A 15 -4.28 -23.44 22.38
CA ARG A 15 -5.28 -23.07 23.40
C ARG A 15 -5.04 -21.69 24.01
N SER A 16 -3.79 -21.26 24.06
CA SER A 16 -3.36 -19.99 24.63
C SER A 16 -2.87 -19.00 23.56
N TRP A 17 -2.93 -19.40 22.28
CA TRP A 17 -2.28 -18.69 21.19
C TRP A 17 -3.16 -17.58 20.61
N TRP A 18 -2.65 -16.37 20.77
CA TRP A 18 -3.10 -15.18 20.08
C TRP A 18 -2.19 -14.93 18.89
N THR A 19 -2.78 -14.71 17.73
CA THR A 19 -2.07 -14.32 16.52
C THR A 19 -2.46 -12.90 16.14
N THR A 20 -1.51 -12.16 15.60
CA THR A 20 -1.81 -10.86 15.01
C THR A 20 -2.68 -11.05 13.76
N PHE A 21 -3.73 -10.25 13.65
CA PHE A 21 -4.53 -10.14 12.44
C PHE A 21 -3.64 -9.60 11.30
N PRO A 22 -3.80 -10.04 10.05
CA PRO A 22 -2.99 -9.52 8.95
C PRO A 22 -3.35 -8.05 8.64
N ALA A 23 -2.45 -7.35 7.95
CA ALA A 23 -2.82 -6.09 7.32
C ALA A 23 -3.60 -6.36 6.03
N VAL A 24 -4.54 -5.47 5.72
CA VAL A 24 -5.28 -5.48 4.46
C VAL A 24 -5.08 -4.14 3.78
N THR A 25 -4.58 -4.19 2.55
CA THR A 25 -4.45 -3.03 1.68
C THR A 25 -5.41 -3.18 0.50
N ALA A 26 -6.18 -2.14 0.22
CA ALA A 26 -7.25 -2.11 -0.75
C ALA A 26 -7.06 -0.94 -1.72
N CYS A 27 -7.09 -1.21 -3.02
CA CYS A 27 -6.89 -0.19 -4.05
C CYS A 27 -8.09 -0.25 -4.99
N PHE A 28 -8.71 0.90 -5.29
CA PHE A 28 -9.77 0.95 -6.31
C PHE A 28 -9.18 0.60 -7.68
N LEU A 29 -9.95 -0.14 -8.48
CA LEU A 29 -9.61 -0.37 -9.89
C LEU A 29 -9.86 0.90 -10.70
N ASP A 30 -11.01 1.54 -10.49
CA ASP A 30 -11.32 2.86 -11.03
C ASP A 30 -10.79 3.93 -10.07
N ARG A 31 -9.73 4.62 -10.47
CA ARG A 31 -9.00 5.57 -9.59
C ARG A 31 -9.30 7.02 -9.85
N VAL A 32 -10.13 7.31 -10.84
CA VAL A 32 -10.54 8.65 -11.22
C VAL A 32 -12.04 8.76 -11.10
N GLN A 33 -12.50 9.78 -10.39
CA GLN A 33 -13.89 10.19 -10.41
C GLN A 33 -14.10 11.17 -11.57
N PRO A 34 -14.91 10.83 -12.59
CA PRO A 34 -15.03 11.64 -13.81
C PRO A 34 -15.46 13.09 -13.56
N ASP A 35 -16.38 13.31 -12.62
CA ASP A 35 -16.87 14.65 -12.28
C ASP A 35 -15.74 15.54 -11.74
N LYS A 36 -14.92 15.01 -10.83
CA LYS A 36 -13.79 15.73 -10.26
C LYS A 36 -12.68 15.97 -11.28
N ALA A 37 -12.42 14.98 -12.14
CA ALA A 37 -11.44 15.14 -13.21
C ALA A 37 -11.84 16.26 -14.17
N ARG A 38 -13.13 16.34 -14.54
CA ARG A 38 -13.65 17.42 -15.39
C ARG A 38 -13.44 18.80 -14.75
N GLU A 39 -13.82 18.95 -13.47
CA GLU A 39 -13.61 20.20 -12.72
C GLU A 39 -12.13 20.61 -12.68
N VAL A 40 -11.23 19.65 -12.41
CA VAL A 40 -9.79 19.88 -12.38
C VAL A 40 -9.24 20.33 -13.74
N VAL A 41 -9.73 19.75 -14.86
CA VAL A 41 -9.29 20.16 -16.20
C VAL A 41 -9.73 21.60 -16.49
N GLU A 42 -10.97 21.93 -16.16
CA GLU A 42 -11.54 23.26 -16.32
C GLU A 42 -10.78 24.29 -15.47
N ASP A 43 -10.48 23.98 -14.21
CA ASP A 43 -9.79 24.89 -13.29
C ASP A 43 -8.31 25.10 -13.64
N THR A 44 -7.61 24.05 -14.08
CA THR A 44 -6.16 24.09 -14.29
C THR A 44 -5.79 24.63 -15.68
N TRP A 45 -6.51 24.22 -16.72
CA TRP A 45 -6.17 24.56 -18.12
C TRP A 45 -7.23 25.42 -18.82
N ASN A 46 -8.37 25.70 -18.17
CA ASN A 46 -9.47 26.48 -18.75
C ASN A 46 -9.98 25.89 -20.08
N VAL A 47 -10.12 24.56 -20.12
CA VAL A 47 -10.60 23.79 -21.28
C VAL A 47 -11.80 22.95 -20.87
N THR A 48 -12.88 23.03 -21.66
CA THR A 48 -14.07 22.16 -21.58
C THR A 48 -14.17 21.28 -22.82
N GLU A 49 -14.92 20.17 -22.71
CA GLU A 49 -15.22 19.28 -23.85
C GLU A 49 -15.87 20.02 -25.03
N GLU A 50 -16.70 21.02 -24.75
CA GLU A 50 -17.37 21.83 -25.79
C GLU A 50 -16.42 22.85 -26.45
N SER A 51 -15.42 23.35 -25.70
CA SER A 51 -14.51 24.39 -26.19
C SER A 51 -13.43 23.83 -27.12
N ASP A 52 -12.77 22.75 -26.72
CA ASP A 52 -11.68 22.10 -27.45
C ASP A 52 -11.63 20.61 -27.06
N PRO A 53 -12.35 19.75 -27.79
CA PRO A 53 -12.46 18.32 -27.47
C PRO A 53 -11.10 17.60 -27.47
N GLU A 54 -10.19 17.97 -28.37
CA GLU A 54 -8.89 17.31 -28.50
C GLU A 54 -7.98 17.65 -27.31
N LYS A 55 -7.93 18.92 -26.89
CA LYS A 55 -7.16 19.31 -25.71
C LYS A 55 -7.79 18.80 -24.41
N TYR A 56 -9.11 18.79 -24.31
CA TYR A 56 -9.79 18.22 -23.16
C TYR A 56 -9.40 16.76 -22.97
N GLN A 57 -9.47 15.96 -24.04
CA GLN A 57 -9.08 14.55 -24.01
C GLN A 57 -7.60 14.38 -23.64
N TYR A 58 -6.71 15.24 -24.14
CA TYR A 58 -5.27 15.18 -23.82
C TYR A 58 -4.98 15.34 -22.32
N TYR A 59 -5.62 16.32 -21.67
CA TYR A 59 -5.47 16.57 -20.23
C TYR A 59 -6.23 15.56 -19.38
N TYR A 60 -7.37 15.07 -19.85
CA TYR A 60 -8.10 14.01 -19.18
C TYR A 60 -7.26 12.72 -19.11
N GLU A 61 -6.64 12.31 -20.22
CA GLU A 61 -5.70 11.18 -20.26
C GLU A 61 -4.46 11.40 -19.37
N PHE A 62 -4.05 12.66 -19.19
CA PHE A 62 -2.95 13.00 -18.28
C PHE A 62 -3.35 12.75 -16.82
N ILE A 63 -4.55 13.19 -16.43
CA ILE A 63 -5.11 12.94 -15.10
C ILE A 63 -5.29 11.45 -14.84
N GLU A 64 -5.82 10.70 -15.82
CA GLU A 64 -5.94 9.24 -15.73
C GLU A 64 -4.58 8.58 -15.52
N LEU A 65 -3.57 8.98 -16.29
CA LEU A 65 -2.22 8.45 -16.14
C LEU A 65 -1.62 8.76 -14.78
N ILE A 66 -1.86 9.98 -14.25
CA ILE A 66 -1.41 10.35 -12.91
C ILE A 66 -2.09 9.46 -11.88
N ALA A 67 -3.41 9.41 -11.85
CA ALA A 67 -4.16 8.68 -10.83
C ALA A 67 -3.93 7.17 -10.90
N ASP A 68 -3.74 6.61 -12.10
CA ASP A 68 -3.52 5.18 -12.32
C ASP A 68 -2.05 4.76 -12.28
N VAL A 69 -1.11 5.68 -12.01
CA VAL A 69 0.31 5.34 -12.10
C VAL A 69 0.67 4.12 -11.24
N SER A 70 1.37 3.18 -11.86
CA SER A 70 1.98 2.04 -11.21
C SER A 70 3.38 1.81 -11.78
N PHE A 71 4.29 1.33 -10.94
CA PHE A 71 5.68 1.13 -11.33
C PHE A 71 5.85 0.16 -12.51
N ARG A 72 4.95 -0.83 -12.68
CA ARG A 72 5.07 -1.87 -13.71
C ARG A 72 4.32 -1.58 -14.99
N GLU A 73 3.18 -0.91 -14.93
CA GLU A 73 2.21 -0.97 -16.03
C GLU A 73 2.29 0.26 -16.92
N ASN A 74 2.35 1.46 -16.34
CA ASN A 74 2.13 2.70 -17.07
C ASN A 74 3.10 3.84 -16.71
N LEU A 75 4.05 3.66 -15.77
CA LEU A 75 5.03 4.69 -15.42
C LEU A 75 5.82 5.23 -16.62
N GLN A 76 6.11 4.38 -17.61
CA GLN A 76 6.80 4.80 -18.82
C GLN A 76 5.98 5.82 -19.62
N ASN A 77 4.64 5.75 -19.59
CA ASN A 77 3.74 6.53 -20.45
C ASN A 77 3.81 8.05 -20.22
N PHE A 78 4.42 8.49 -19.11
CA PHE A 78 4.74 9.90 -18.86
C PHE A 78 5.64 10.51 -19.95
N TRP A 79 6.32 9.69 -20.76
CA TRP A 79 7.10 10.15 -21.92
C TRP A 79 6.27 11.01 -22.89
N LYS A 80 4.95 10.79 -22.98
CA LYS A 80 4.03 11.58 -23.84
C LYS A 80 3.97 13.05 -23.45
N TYR A 81 4.18 13.36 -22.17
CA TYR A 81 4.00 14.69 -21.57
C TYR A 81 5.33 15.39 -21.27
N GLN A 82 6.48 14.76 -21.57
CA GLN A 82 7.81 15.24 -21.19
C GLN A 82 8.18 16.64 -21.74
N ASN A 83 7.63 17.00 -22.91
CA ASN A 83 7.93 18.25 -23.61
C ASN A 83 6.84 19.30 -23.48
N ASP A 84 5.77 19.00 -22.73
CA ASP A 84 4.67 19.92 -22.53
C ASP A 84 4.97 20.82 -21.32
N ASP A 85 5.05 22.13 -21.55
CA ASP A 85 5.28 23.12 -20.51
C ASP A 85 4.05 23.36 -19.63
N THR A 86 2.84 23.05 -20.12
CA THR A 86 1.57 23.31 -19.42
C THR A 86 1.35 22.39 -18.21
N VAL A 87 2.03 21.25 -18.18
CA VAL A 87 1.96 20.27 -17.09
C VAL A 87 3.15 20.37 -16.12
N LYS A 88 4.09 21.30 -16.37
CA LYS A 88 5.28 21.48 -15.52
C LYS A 88 4.93 22.21 -14.24
N GLY A 89 5.52 21.76 -13.14
CA GLY A 89 5.36 22.40 -11.82
C GLY A 89 4.03 22.10 -11.12
N ILE A 90 3.20 21.23 -11.69
CA ILE A 90 1.99 20.71 -11.02
C ILE A 90 2.41 19.67 -9.97
N ASP A 91 1.81 19.74 -8.79
CA ASP A 91 1.94 18.69 -7.80
C ASP A 91 1.09 17.48 -8.21
N LEU A 92 1.77 16.45 -8.72
CA LEU A 92 1.12 15.24 -9.22
C LEU A 92 0.42 14.44 -8.11
N LEU A 93 0.92 14.51 -6.87
CA LEU A 93 0.30 13.78 -5.75
C LEU A 93 -1.00 14.46 -5.34
N ASP A 94 -1.00 15.79 -5.22
CA ASP A 94 -2.20 16.56 -4.88
C ASP A 94 -3.29 16.42 -5.96
N LEU A 95 -2.88 16.44 -7.22
CA LEU A 95 -3.78 16.22 -8.35
C LEU A 95 -4.41 14.82 -8.30
N ALA A 96 -3.60 13.78 -8.04
CA ALA A 96 -4.06 12.41 -7.89
C ALA A 96 -5.07 12.27 -6.74
N LEU A 97 -4.77 12.87 -5.58
CA LEU A 97 -5.64 12.87 -4.40
C LEU A 97 -6.98 13.55 -4.67
N THR A 98 -6.96 14.67 -5.40
CA THR A 98 -8.16 15.45 -5.72
C THR A 98 -9.13 14.63 -6.56
N VAL A 99 -8.66 13.94 -7.60
CA VAL A 99 -9.53 13.19 -8.52
C VAL A 99 -9.89 11.79 -8.01
N HIS A 100 -9.24 11.31 -6.95
CA HIS A 100 -9.47 9.98 -6.42
C HIS A 100 -10.90 9.81 -5.82
N PRO A 101 -11.53 8.63 -5.98
CA PRO A 101 -12.81 8.32 -5.36
C PRO A 101 -12.76 8.44 -3.83
N SER A 102 -13.78 9.06 -3.25
CA SER A 102 -13.90 9.26 -1.79
C SER A 102 -14.75 8.18 -1.09
N SER A 103 -14.89 6.99 -1.70
CA SER A 103 -15.76 5.93 -1.17
C SER A 103 -15.17 5.24 0.05
N VAL A 104 -15.99 5.01 1.07
CA VAL A 104 -15.61 4.25 2.26
C VAL A 104 -15.75 2.76 1.99
N LEU A 105 -14.68 2.01 2.20
CA LEU A 105 -14.69 0.55 2.14
C LEU A 105 -15.30 -0.01 3.43
N GLN A 106 -16.40 -0.75 3.30
CA GLN A 106 -17.04 -1.41 4.43
C GLN A 106 -16.39 -2.77 4.66
N VAL A 107 -15.83 -2.94 5.85
CA VAL A 107 -15.19 -4.19 6.26
C VAL A 107 -15.70 -4.60 7.63
N ILE A 108 -16.00 -5.88 7.77
CA ILE A 108 -16.36 -6.52 9.04
C ILE A 108 -15.25 -7.51 9.38
N VAL A 109 -14.61 -7.31 10.52
CA VAL A 109 -13.61 -8.24 11.07
C VAL A 109 -14.24 -9.12 12.14
N SER A 110 -13.65 -10.29 12.36
CA SER A 110 -14.16 -11.29 13.31
C SER A 110 -14.27 -10.81 14.76
N ASN A 111 -13.57 -9.74 15.15
CA ASN A 111 -13.69 -9.11 16.46
C ASN A 111 -14.45 -7.78 16.32
N ASN A 112 -15.75 -7.78 16.65
CA ASN A 112 -16.64 -6.64 16.44
C ASN A 112 -16.41 -5.47 17.40
N ASP A 113 -15.54 -5.60 18.40
CA ASP A 113 -15.30 -4.54 19.40
C ASP A 113 -14.39 -3.41 18.89
N HIS A 114 -13.80 -3.54 17.69
CA HIS A 114 -12.90 -2.55 17.12
C HIS A 114 -13.40 -2.03 15.76
N GLU A 115 -13.61 -0.72 15.67
CA GLU A 115 -13.79 -0.04 14.38
C GLU A 115 -12.49 -0.10 13.57
N VAL A 116 -12.61 -0.48 12.29
CA VAL A 116 -11.46 -0.54 11.38
C VAL A 116 -11.14 0.86 10.86
N HIS A 117 -9.96 1.37 11.22
CA HIS A 117 -9.45 2.63 10.69
C HIS A 117 -8.62 2.41 9.43
N TRP A 118 -9.07 2.97 8.31
CA TRP A 118 -8.35 2.94 7.05
C TRP A 118 -7.37 4.11 6.93
N ASN A 119 -6.12 3.80 6.64
CA ASN A 119 -5.07 4.79 6.40
C ASN A 119 -4.83 4.93 4.89
N PRO A 120 -4.94 6.14 4.33
CA PRO A 120 -4.54 6.40 2.94
C PRO A 120 -3.04 6.22 2.79
N VAL A 121 -2.64 5.39 1.82
CA VAL A 121 -1.25 5.09 1.50
C VAL A 121 -1.00 5.17 0.00
N MET A 122 0.16 5.69 -0.37
CA MET A 122 0.64 5.67 -1.75
C MET A 122 1.62 4.52 -1.93
N THR A 123 1.31 3.61 -2.85
CA THR A 123 2.08 2.40 -3.10
C THR A 123 2.65 2.41 -4.52
N GLU A 124 3.59 1.51 -4.81
CA GLU A 124 4.08 1.32 -6.19
C GLU A 124 3.01 0.73 -7.14
N VAL A 125 1.87 0.30 -6.60
CA VAL A 125 0.73 -0.21 -7.38
C VAL A 125 -0.30 0.90 -7.65
N GLY A 126 -0.28 2.00 -6.89
CA GLY A 126 -1.26 3.08 -6.95
C GLY A 126 -1.65 3.62 -5.58
N MET A 127 -2.66 4.50 -5.57
CA MET A 127 -3.34 4.98 -4.35
C MET A 127 -4.19 3.88 -3.75
N CYS A 128 -4.02 3.65 -2.45
CA CYS A 128 -4.71 2.59 -1.73
C CYS A 128 -5.08 3.05 -0.32
N LEU A 129 -5.94 2.26 0.32
CA LEU A 129 -6.27 2.35 1.74
C LEU A 129 -5.71 1.10 2.43
N THR A 130 -5.14 1.23 3.62
CA THR A 130 -4.65 0.09 4.38
C THR A 130 -5.06 0.17 5.85
N PHE A 131 -5.41 -0.96 6.45
CA PHE A 131 -5.65 -1.03 7.89
C PHE A 131 -4.81 -2.14 8.53
N ASN A 132 -4.58 -1.99 9.84
CA ASN A 132 -3.81 -2.93 10.65
C ASN A 132 -2.37 -3.17 10.13
N SER A 133 -1.76 -2.15 9.52
CA SER A 133 -0.37 -2.13 9.05
C SER A 133 0.43 -1.10 9.83
N LEU A 134 1.50 -1.52 10.52
CA LEU A 134 2.42 -0.59 11.18
C LEU A 134 3.28 0.15 10.15
N TYR A 135 3.57 -0.50 9.02
CA TYR A 135 4.45 0.06 7.98
C TYR A 135 3.73 1.04 7.04
N ALA A 136 2.43 1.24 7.24
CA ALA A 136 1.70 2.31 6.58
C ALA A 136 2.31 3.70 6.86
N GLU A 137 3.02 3.90 7.98
CA GLU A 137 3.77 5.13 8.28
C GLU A 137 4.82 5.51 7.21
N PHE A 138 5.33 4.53 6.46
CA PHE A 138 6.33 4.74 5.41
C PHE A 138 5.70 5.06 4.05
N GLN A 139 4.39 4.87 3.91
CA GLN A 139 3.63 5.07 2.67
C GLN A 139 2.48 6.08 2.85
N HIS A 140 2.29 6.63 4.05
CA HIS A 140 1.16 7.49 4.37
C HIS A 140 1.17 8.77 3.54
N MET A 141 0.02 9.11 2.94
CA MET A 141 -0.09 10.25 2.02
C MET A 141 -0.13 11.60 2.74
N LEU A 142 -0.61 11.65 3.99
CA LEU A 142 -0.73 12.88 4.77
C LEU A 142 0.52 13.08 5.61
N GLN A 143 1.56 13.67 5.00
CA GLN A 143 2.86 13.88 5.67
C GLN A 143 2.79 14.84 6.88
N GLU A 144 1.75 15.67 6.97
CA GLU A 144 1.58 16.67 8.04
C GLU A 144 1.00 16.08 9.34
N VAL A 145 0.49 14.85 9.32
CA VAL A 145 -0.08 14.20 10.49
C VAL A 145 0.95 13.23 11.08
N ASP A 146 1.35 13.49 12.33
CA ASP A 146 2.22 12.57 13.06
C ASP A 146 1.57 11.19 13.16
N TRP A 147 2.29 10.16 12.72
CA TRP A 147 1.81 8.77 12.79
C TRP A 147 1.66 8.35 14.25
N THR A 148 0.43 8.12 14.69
CA THR A 148 0.15 7.64 16.04
C THR A 148 0.25 6.12 16.07
N PRO A 149 1.13 5.54 16.91
CA PRO A 149 1.17 4.10 17.11
C PRO A 149 -0.20 3.60 17.58
N PHE A 150 -0.61 2.45 17.06
CA PHE A 150 -1.85 1.77 17.46
C PHE A 150 -1.58 0.29 17.73
N ASP A 151 -2.44 -0.30 18.55
CA ASP A 151 -2.36 -1.73 18.84
C ASP A 151 -2.91 -2.53 17.66
N LEU A 152 -2.11 -3.51 17.21
CA LEU A 152 -2.53 -4.40 16.14
C LEU A 152 -3.70 -5.27 16.60
N LEU A 153 -4.68 -5.42 15.72
CA LEU A 153 -5.78 -6.34 15.92
C LEU A 153 -5.22 -7.76 16.14
N GLN A 154 -5.79 -8.47 17.10
CA GLN A 154 -5.42 -9.84 17.41
C GLN A 154 -6.60 -10.77 17.29
N CYS A 155 -6.31 -12.01 16.92
CA CYS A 155 -7.24 -13.12 16.86
C CYS A 155 -6.81 -14.20 17.83
N HIS A 156 -7.75 -14.69 18.63
CA HIS A 156 -7.51 -15.90 19.41
C HIS A 156 -7.91 -17.13 18.59
N TYR A 157 -7.07 -18.17 18.62
CA TYR A 157 -7.28 -19.37 17.80
C TYR A 157 -8.63 -20.07 18.05
N HIS A 158 -9.15 -20.02 19.27
CA HIS A 158 -10.39 -20.71 19.66
C HIS A 158 -11.66 -19.86 19.62
N SER A 159 -11.56 -18.53 19.61
CA SER A 159 -12.72 -17.63 19.81
C SER A 159 -13.61 -17.44 18.59
N GLY A 160 -13.40 -18.21 17.52
CA GLY A 160 -14.08 -18.03 16.24
C GLY A 160 -13.10 -17.57 15.17
N ARG A 161 -13.44 -17.87 13.92
CA ARG A 161 -12.55 -17.74 12.75
C ARG A 161 -11.95 -16.33 12.70
N CYS A 162 -10.63 -16.24 12.58
CA CYS A 162 -9.98 -14.98 12.25
C CYS A 162 -10.34 -14.67 10.81
N SER A 163 -11.26 -13.74 10.58
CA SER A 163 -11.80 -13.52 9.25
C SER A 163 -12.06 -12.06 8.97
N VAL A 164 -12.08 -11.74 7.69
CA VAL A 164 -12.52 -10.46 7.17
C VAL A 164 -13.64 -10.70 6.16
N ARG A 165 -14.70 -9.91 6.26
CA ARG A 165 -15.71 -9.75 5.21
C ARG A 165 -15.56 -8.37 4.63
N ILE A 166 -15.43 -8.34 3.31
CA ILE A 166 -15.20 -7.14 2.53
C ILE A 166 -16.40 -6.98 1.61
N ASP A 167 -17.09 -5.86 1.75
CA ASP A 167 -18.24 -5.51 0.92
C ASP A 167 -17.87 -4.36 0.00
N SER A 168 -18.11 -4.55 -1.31
CA SER A 168 -17.95 -3.45 -2.27
C SER A 168 -19.28 -3.05 -2.88
N MET A 169 -19.73 -1.83 -2.58
CA MET A 169 -21.02 -1.34 -3.07
C MET A 169 -20.94 -0.74 -4.46
N ASN A 170 -20.00 0.20 -4.67
CA ASN A 170 -20.00 1.07 -5.85
C ASN A 170 -18.77 0.92 -6.75
N ASN A 171 -17.62 0.52 -6.20
CA ASN A 171 -16.36 0.49 -6.94
C ASN A 171 -15.79 -0.92 -6.99
N ALA A 172 -15.09 -1.28 -8.06
CA ALA A 172 -14.29 -2.50 -8.02
C ALA A 172 -13.01 -2.25 -7.21
N VAL A 173 -12.62 -3.22 -6.38
CA VAL A 173 -11.49 -3.06 -5.45
C VAL A 173 -10.58 -4.28 -5.50
N ARG A 174 -9.28 -4.02 -5.59
CA ARG A 174 -8.21 -5.03 -5.49
C ARG A 174 -7.62 -5.04 -4.09
N TYR A 175 -7.49 -6.22 -3.50
CA TYR A 175 -7.00 -6.39 -2.14
C TYR A 175 -5.69 -7.15 -2.06
N PHE A 176 -4.88 -6.77 -1.10
CA PHE A 176 -3.62 -7.39 -0.72
C PHE A 176 -3.65 -7.70 0.76
N ILE A 177 -3.49 -8.96 1.11
CA ILE A 177 -3.36 -9.41 2.49
C ILE A 177 -1.89 -9.69 2.75
N HIS A 178 -1.34 -9.05 3.78
CA HIS A 178 0.07 -9.18 4.12
C HIS A 178 0.29 -9.06 5.62
N SER A 179 1.53 -9.31 6.06
CA SER A 179 1.92 -9.07 7.45
C SER A 179 1.74 -7.58 7.81
N PRO A 180 1.39 -7.24 9.06
CA PRO A 180 1.42 -5.87 9.56
C PRO A 180 2.79 -5.18 9.49
N TYR A 181 3.85 -5.98 9.34
CA TYR A 181 5.24 -5.56 9.17
C TYR A 181 5.70 -5.70 7.71
N GLU A 182 4.79 -5.49 6.77
CA GLU A 182 5.04 -5.59 5.33
C GLU A 182 4.17 -4.58 4.58
N ILE A 183 4.54 -4.28 3.34
CA ILE A 183 3.81 -3.35 2.48
C ILE A 183 3.45 -3.99 1.13
N SER A 184 2.38 -3.51 0.51
CA SER A 184 2.06 -3.81 -0.89
C SER A 184 2.97 -3.00 -1.82
N THR A 185 3.59 -3.69 -2.77
CA THR A 185 4.54 -3.12 -3.74
C THR A 185 4.25 -3.65 -5.13
N ALA A 186 4.99 -3.19 -6.13
CA ALA A 186 4.80 -3.60 -7.51
C ALA A 186 5.09 -5.09 -7.74
N ILE A 187 5.75 -5.79 -6.81
CA ILE A 187 5.98 -7.24 -6.89
C ILE A 187 4.98 -8.06 -6.08
N SER A 188 4.11 -7.41 -5.32
CA SER A 188 3.08 -8.08 -4.53
C SER A 188 2.00 -8.60 -5.47
N ASN A 189 1.66 -9.89 -5.34
CA ASN A 189 0.52 -10.44 -6.04
C ASN A 189 -0.76 -10.03 -5.28
N PRO A 190 -1.81 -9.56 -5.98
CA PRO A 190 -3.08 -9.32 -5.34
C PRO A 190 -3.64 -10.63 -4.77
N THR A 191 -4.28 -10.54 -3.62
CA THR A 191 -4.97 -11.67 -3.01
C THR A 191 -6.28 -11.95 -3.75
N GLY A 192 -6.94 -10.91 -4.25
CA GLY A 192 -8.15 -11.00 -5.04
C GLY A 192 -8.73 -9.63 -5.39
N GLU A 193 -9.81 -9.65 -6.15
CA GLU A 193 -10.60 -8.48 -6.53
C GLU A 193 -12.06 -8.72 -6.13
N VAL A 194 -12.77 -7.64 -5.79
CA VAL A 194 -14.20 -7.65 -5.45
C VAL A 194 -14.89 -6.61 -6.33
N LEU A 195 -15.86 -7.04 -7.12
CA LEU A 195 -16.62 -6.16 -8.00
C LEU A 195 -17.77 -5.49 -7.25
N PRO A 196 -18.37 -4.41 -7.81
CA PRO A 196 -19.55 -3.78 -7.22
C PRO A 196 -20.70 -4.78 -7.05
N GLY A 197 -21.26 -4.84 -5.83
CA GLY A 197 -22.34 -5.76 -5.46
C GLY A 197 -21.87 -7.15 -5.02
N GLU A 198 -20.56 -7.41 -4.99
CA GLU A 198 -19.99 -8.65 -4.48
C GLU A 198 -19.55 -8.51 -3.01
N GLU A 199 -19.55 -9.65 -2.31
CA GLU A 199 -18.92 -9.80 -1.00
C GLU A 199 -17.80 -10.83 -1.07
N LEU A 200 -16.70 -10.56 -0.35
CA LEU A 200 -15.59 -11.49 -0.20
C LEU A 200 -15.35 -11.77 1.27
N ILE A 201 -15.42 -13.04 1.65
CA ILE A 201 -15.14 -13.53 3.00
C ILE A 201 -13.84 -14.33 2.97
N ILE A 202 -12.89 -13.95 3.81
CA ILE A 202 -11.57 -14.59 3.89
C ILE A 202 -11.37 -15.09 5.32
N ASP A 203 -11.20 -16.40 5.47
CA ASP A 203 -10.85 -17.07 6.73
C ASP A 203 -9.33 -17.29 6.78
N TYR A 204 -8.67 -16.74 7.79
CA TYR A 204 -7.22 -16.82 7.96
C TYR A 204 -6.78 -18.03 8.77
N LYS A 205 -5.71 -18.68 8.29
CA LYS A 205 -4.96 -19.67 9.04
C LYS A 205 -3.52 -19.22 9.15
N VAL A 206 -3.14 -18.75 10.34
CA VAL A 206 -1.78 -18.25 10.58
C VAL A 206 -0.86 -19.38 11.00
N VAL A 207 0.37 -19.33 10.51
CA VAL A 207 1.50 -20.13 10.96
C VAL A 207 2.63 -19.16 11.27
N GLU A 208 3.09 -19.15 12.50
CA GLU A 208 4.16 -18.26 12.93
C GLU A 208 5.47 -19.05 13.10
N ILE A 209 6.56 -18.48 12.60
CA ILE A 209 7.91 -19.02 12.78
C ILE A 209 8.66 -18.03 13.64
N GLN A 210 8.96 -18.43 14.87
CA GLN A 210 9.75 -17.62 15.79
C GLN A 210 11.18 -18.15 15.87
N ALA A 211 12.14 -17.24 15.80
CA ALA A 211 13.54 -17.55 16.06
C ALA A 211 13.81 -17.46 17.56
N SER A 212 14.71 -18.31 18.08
CA SER A 212 15.19 -18.18 19.46
C SER A 212 15.74 -16.77 19.70
N PRO A 213 15.51 -16.14 20.87
CA PRO A 213 16.04 -14.81 21.18
C PRO A 213 17.57 -14.71 21.00
N SER A 214 18.28 -15.82 21.22
CA SER A 214 19.74 -15.91 21.01
C SER A 214 20.16 -15.59 19.56
N VAL A 215 19.33 -15.90 18.57
CA VAL A 215 19.62 -15.62 17.15
C VAL A 215 19.73 -14.12 16.89
N LYS A 216 19.00 -13.29 17.65
CA LYS A 216 19.05 -11.83 17.52
C LYS A 216 20.39 -11.23 17.95
N THR A 217 21.16 -11.96 18.76
CA THR A 217 22.52 -11.54 19.17
C THR A 217 23.56 -11.72 18.06
N LEU A 218 23.28 -12.57 17.07
CA LEU A 218 24.16 -12.80 15.93
C LEU A 218 24.10 -11.60 14.97
N ARG A 219 25.26 -11.30 14.37
CA ARG A 219 25.34 -10.25 13.36
C ARG A 219 24.50 -10.63 12.13
N PRO A 220 23.88 -9.66 11.42
CA PRO A 220 23.09 -9.94 10.22
C PRO A 220 23.83 -10.79 9.17
N GLU A 221 25.14 -10.62 9.01
CA GLU A 221 25.95 -11.40 8.06
C GLU A 221 26.08 -12.88 8.45
N GLN A 222 26.02 -13.17 9.76
CA GLN A 222 26.10 -14.54 10.29
C GLN A 222 24.75 -15.25 10.13
N ARG A 223 23.64 -14.58 10.47
CA ARG A 223 22.29 -15.18 10.42
C ARG A 223 21.58 -15.03 9.06
N ARG A 224 22.12 -14.19 8.17
CA ARG A 224 21.62 -13.95 6.79
C ARG A 224 20.15 -13.55 6.70
N CYS A 225 19.61 -12.95 7.75
CA CYS A 225 18.26 -12.41 7.81
C CYS A 225 18.25 -11.09 8.58
N LYS A 226 17.14 -10.34 8.48
CA LYS A 226 16.90 -9.14 9.27
C LYS A 226 15.54 -9.22 10.00
N TYR A 227 15.46 -8.63 11.18
CA TYR A 227 14.26 -8.47 11.98
C TYR A 227 13.52 -7.18 11.59
N PRO A 228 12.20 -7.09 11.87
CA PRO A 228 11.42 -5.89 11.60
C PRO A 228 11.99 -4.60 12.19
N ASP A 229 12.64 -4.67 13.34
CA ASP A 229 13.20 -3.50 14.05
C ASP A 229 14.62 -3.11 13.58
N GLU A 230 15.19 -3.79 12.59
CA GLU A 230 16.49 -3.43 12.02
C GLU A 230 16.33 -2.42 10.88
N TRP A 231 17.04 -1.30 10.95
CA TRP A 231 16.79 -0.18 10.05
C TRP A 231 17.36 -0.42 8.64
N ILE A 232 16.65 0.10 7.63
CA ILE A 232 17.13 0.17 6.25
C ILE A 232 17.95 1.45 6.04
N SER A 233 17.48 2.57 6.59
CA SER A 233 18.09 3.90 6.49
C SER A 233 17.62 4.77 7.68
N ASP A 234 18.14 5.99 7.80
CA ASP A 234 17.69 6.92 8.83
C ASP A 234 16.21 7.34 8.66
N SER A 235 15.72 7.37 7.42
CA SER A 235 14.33 7.68 7.07
C SER A 235 13.39 6.47 7.22
N ILE A 236 13.92 5.25 7.08
CA ILE A 236 13.15 4.00 7.17
C ILE A 236 13.74 3.13 8.28
N ARG A 237 13.23 3.35 9.49
CA ARG A 237 13.64 2.69 10.74
C ARG A 237 12.95 1.36 10.99
N ALA A 238 12.72 0.62 9.91
CA ALA A 238 12.13 -0.71 9.96
C ALA A 238 12.65 -1.54 8.78
N TYR A 239 12.44 -2.85 8.82
CA TYR A 239 12.77 -3.74 7.72
C TYR A 239 11.61 -4.66 7.35
N SER A 240 11.35 -4.72 6.06
CA SER A 240 10.77 -5.88 5.39
C SER A 240 11.41 -6.02 4.02
N PHE A 241 11.15 -7.15 3.36
CA PHE A 241 11.69 -7.35 2.02
C PHE A 241 11.12 -6.31 1.05
N SER A 242 9.81 -6.08 1.07
CA SER A 242 9.18 -5.15 0.12
C SER A 242 9.55 -3.69 0.42
N LEU A 243 9.67 -3.30 1.69
CA LEU A 243 10.13 -1.97 2.10
C LEU A 243 11.58 -1.70 1.66
N CYS A 244 12.45 -2.70 1.79
CA CYS A 244 13.83 -2.64 1.31
C CYS A 244 13.89 -2.48 -0.22
N GLN A 245 13.08 -3.23 -0.96
CA GLN A 245 13.03 -3.13 -2.41
C GLN A 245 12.51 -1.77 -2.89
N MET A 246 11.42 -1.28 -2.31
CA MET A 246 10.86 0.03 -2.62
C MET A 246 11.88 1.14 -2.36
N HIS A 247 12.55 1.12 -1.20
CA HIS A 247 13.62 2.07 -0.89
C HIS A 247 14.78 2.00 -1.89
N CYS A 248 15.17 0.79 -2.31
CA CYS A 248 16.20 0.59 -3.33
C CYS A 248 15.78 1.22 -4.67
N ARG A 249 14.54 0.99 -5.14
CA ARG A 249 14.02 1.58 -6.38
C ARG A 249 13.97 3.11 -6.32
N SER A 250 13.45 3.67 -5.23
CA SER A 250 13.41 5.12 -4.99
C SER A 250 14.82 5.73 -5.06
N ARG A 251 15.80 5.12 -4.38
CA ARG A 251 17.20 5.57 -4.42
C ARG A 251 17.81 5.47 -5.82
N MET A 252 17.53 4.40 -6.57
CA MET A 252 17.99 4.26 -7.95
C MET A 252 17.39 5.32 -8.87
N ALA A 253 16.10 5.64 -8.72
CA ALA A 253 15.46 6.70 -9.48
C ALA A 253 16.18 8.05 -9.27
N VAL A 254 16.47 8.41 -8.02
CA VAL A 254 17.22 9.64 -7.72
C VAL A 254 18.65 9.58 -8.28
N MET A 255 19.32 8.43 -8.16
CA MET A 255 20.70 8.27 -8.62
C MET A 255 20.87 8.37 -10.15
N PHE A 256 19.93 7.80 -10.92
CA PHE A 256 20.03 7.75 -12.39
C PHE A 256 19.25 8.85 -13.10
N CYS A 257 18.12 9.29 -12.54
CA CYS A 257 17.22 10.26 -13.17
C CYS A 257 17.23 11.64 -12.48
N GLY A 258 17.79 11.76 -11.27
CA GLY A 258 17.79 13.01 -10.50
C GLY A 258 16.46 13.39 -9.85
N CYS A 259 15.42 12.56 -10.01
CA CYS A 259 14.10 12.74 -9.42
C CYS A 259 13.53 11.41 -8.92
N ARG A 260 12.47 11.47 -8.12
CA ARG A 260 11.71 10.30 -7.67
C ARG A 260 10.26 10.38 -8.16
N PRO A 261 9.64 9.26 -8.57
CA PRO A 261 8.19 9.21 -8.76
C PRO A 261 7.47 9.66 -7.49
N TYR A 262 6.35 10.38 -7.67
CA TYR A 262 5.61 10.97 -6.55
C TYR A 262 5.05 9.91 -5.58
N PHE A 263 4.85 8.67 -6.05
CA PHE A 263 4.40 7.56 -5.23
C PHE A 263 5.44 7.01 -4.24
N HIS A 264 6.69 7.48 -4.32
CA HIS A 264 7.70 7.28 -3.28
C HIS A 264 7.70 8.47 -2.31
N VAL A 265 6.75 8.43 -1.37
CA VAL A 265 6.46 9.54 -0.44
C VAL A 265 7.65 9.84 0.50
N LYS A 266 8.34 8.80 0.99
CA LYS A 266 9.54 8.89 1.83
C LYS A 266 10.79 8.39 1.13
#